data_AF-A0A9X0B001-F1
#
_entry.id   AF-A0A9X0B001-F1
#
_cell.length_a   1.000
_cell.length_b   1.000
_cell.length_c   1.000
_cell.angle_alpha   90.00
_cell.angle_beta   90.00
_cell.angle_gamma   90.00
#
_symmetry.space_group_name_H-M   'P 1'
#
loop_
_entity.id
_entity.type
_entity.pdbx_description
1 polymer ?
#
loop_
_entity_poly.entity_id
_entity_poly.type
_entity_poly.pdbx_seq_one_letter_code
_entity_poly.pdbx_strand_id
1 'polypeptide(L)'
;MKLASETLLRTNKKGAVDLMFLIAAAYLFQNAQAFKEITKALILKYHTPYLDLLCKEIESVMTWRVFCLLEQQRSFARLELSEIFISGINKRTGMYVHKCGWTSKYAYAYLNLLRDKQLWRAKLLGLSISEAIEAAENMADPIPNERSITCSYECKHAPPEYRKGRCWSLERLKNNIGLCLQCVRSDSSNPQGYCNYDF
;
A
#
# COMPACT_ATOMS: atom_id res chain seq x y z
N MET A 1 -26.16 -20.18 -5.25
CA MET A 1 -25.79 -19.13 -6.23
C MET A 1 -24.36 -18.72 -5.97
N LYS A 2 -23.45 -18.95 -6.93
CA LYS A 2 -22.02 -18.59 -6.82
C LYS A 2 -21.86 -17.26 -7.58
N LEU A 3 -21.51 -16.19 -6.87
CA LEU A 3 -21.49 -14.82 -7.39
C LEU A 3 -20.36 -14.62 -8.42
N ALA A 4 -20.73 -14.10 -9.59
CA ALA A 4 -19.85 -13.69 -10.67
C ALA A 4 -19.12 -12.36 -10.35
N SER A 5 -18.34 -12.35 -9.27
CA SER A 5 -17.56 -11.20 -8.80
C SER A 5 -16.25 -11.01 -9.59
N GLU A 6 -15.72 -12.09 -10.18
CA GLU A 6 -14.34 -12.08 -10.68
C GLU A 6 -14.20 -11.58 -12.13
N THR A 7 -15.28 -11.54 -12.91
CA THR A 7 -15.20 -11.31 -14.37
C THR A 7 -15.39 -9.84 -14.79
N LEU A 8 -15.77 -8.93 -13.89
CA LEU A 8 -16.17 -7.56 -14.25
C LEU A 8 -15.03 -6.52 -14.24
N LEU A 9 -13.82 -6.89 -13.82
CA LEU A 9 -12.73 -5.94 -13.55
C LEU A 9 -11.87 -5.57 -14.78
N ARG A 10 -12.47 -5.43 -15.97
CA ARG A 10 -11.73 -5.03 -17.19
C ARG A 10 -12.28 -3.77 -17.83
N THR A 11 -11.77 -2.61 -17.38
CA THR A 11 -11.45 -1.36 -18.11
C THR A 11 -11.30 -0.24 -17.06
N ASN A 12 -10.09 0.32 -16.90
CA ASN A 12 -9.67 1.10 -15.72
C ASN A 12 -10.58 2.27 -15.29
N LYS A 13 -11.36 2.88 -16.18
CA LYS A 13 -12.38 3.89 -15.81
C LYS A 13 -13.75 3.27 -15.52
N LYS A 14 -14.23 2.38 -16.40
CA LYS A 14 -15.55 1.76 -16.25
C LYS A 14 -15.61 0.91 -14.98
N GLY A 15 -14.56 0.13 -14.71
CA GLY A 15 -14.46 -0.65 -13.48
C GLY A 15 -14.42 0.21 -12.21
N ALA A 16 -13.81 1.39 -12.23
CA ALA A 16 -13.78 2.28 -11.06
C ALA A 16 -15.14 2.93 -10.78
N VAL A 17 -15.87 3.31 -11.84
CA VAL A 17 -17.25 3.80 -11.74
C VAL A 17 -18.17 2.69 -11.22
N ASP A 18 -18.04 1.46 -11.75
CA ASP A 18 -18.80 0.30 -11.28
C ASP A 18 -18.53 0.03 -9.79
N LEU A 19 -17.26 0.10 -9.35
CA LEU A 19 -16.90 -0.01 -7.92
C LEU A 19 -17.58 1.09 -7.09
N MET A 20 -17.66 2.34 -7.56
CA MET A 20 -18.36 3.40 -6.84
C MET A 20 -19.86 3.15 -6.68
N PHE A 21 -20.53 2.63 -7.71
CA PHE A 21 -21.93 2.21 -7.59
C PHE A 21 -22.09 1.07 -6.58
N LEU A 22 -21.17 0.10 -6.57
CA LEU A 22 -21.17 -0.98 -5.58
C LEU A 22 -20.91 -0.47 -4.16
N ILE A 23 -20.04 0.54 -3.98
CA ILE A 23 -19.83 1.21 -2.69
C ILE A 23 -21.13 1.91 -2.25
N ALA A 24 -21.78 2.66 -3.14
CA ALA A 24 -23.05 3.33 -2.86
C ALA A 24 -24.14 2.32 -2.45
N ALA A 25 -24.26 1.21 -3.18
CA ALA A 25 -25.18 0.13 -2.83
C ALA A 25 -24.85 -0.49 -1.47
N ALA A 26 -23.58 -0.85 -1.22
CA ALA A 26 -23.16 -1.41 0.06
C ALA A 26 -23.39 -0.43 1.22
N TYR A 27 -23.19 0.86 0.98
CA TYR A 27 -23.50 1.93 1.93
C TYR A 27 -25.00 1.98 2.22
N LEU A 28 -25.86 1.99 1.20
CA LEU A 28 -27.31 2.04 1.35
C LEU A 28 -27.87 0.82 2.10
N PHE A 29 -27.43 -0.38 1.71
CA PHE A 29 -27.85 -1.65 2.32
C PHE A 29 -27.14 -1.98 3.63
N GLN A 30 -26.27 -1.09 4.12
CA GLN A 30 -25.53 -1.25 5.37
C GLN A 30 -24.64 -2.50 5.42
N ASN A 31 -24.16 -2.95 4.26
CA ASN A 31 -23.28 -4.12 4.19
C ASN A 31 -21.84 -3.70 4.48
N ALA A 32 -21.46 -3.72 5.76
CA ALA A 32 -20.15 -3.28 6.22
C ALA A 32 -18.99 -4.04 5.57
N GLN A 33 -19.12 -5.37 5.41
CA GLN A 33 -18.08 -6.20 4.81
C GLN A 33 -17.89 -5.88 3.32
N ALA A 34 -18.98 -5.82 2.55
CA ALA A 34 -18.90 -5.46 1.15
C ALA A 34 -18.33 -4.04 0.98
N PHE A 35 -18.78 -3.09 1.80
CA PHE A 35 -18.30 -1.71 1.77
C PHE A 35 -16.77 -1.65 1.99
N LYS A 36 -16.24 -2.36 2.99
CA LYS A 36 -14.80 -2.42 3.26
C LYS A 36 -14.03 -3.03 2.09
N GLU A 37 -14.46 -4.17 1.56
CA GLU A 37 -13.75 -4.86 0.47
C GLU A 37 -13.79 -4.10 -0.86
N ILE A 38 -14.93 -3.48 -1.20
CA ILE A 38 -15.06 -2.70 -2.44
C ILE A 38 -14.25 -1.41 -2.35
N THR A 39 -14.31 -0.70 -1.22
CA THR A 39 -13.46 0.50 -1.00
C THR A 39 -11.98 0.14 -1.02
N LYS A 40 -11.59 -1.01 -0.44
CA LYS A 40 -10.23 -1.54 -0.54
C LYS A 40 -9.81 -1.78 -1.98
N ALA A 41 -10.64 -2.45 -2.78
CA ALA A 41 -10.34 -2.70 -4.18
C ALA A 41 -10.16 -1.39 -4.96
N LEU A 42 -11.01 -0.39 -4.68
CA LEU A 42 -10.91 0.94 -5.28
C LEU A 42 -9.61 1.64 -4.88
N ILE A 43 -9.26 1.65 -3.59
CA ILE A 43 -8.03 2.28 -3.06
C ILE A 43 -6.78 1.64 -3.65
N LEU A 44 -6.77 0.32 -3.78
CA LEU A 44 -5.61 -0.40 -4.30
C LEU A 44 -5.34 -0.06 -5.77
N LYS A 45 -6.40 0.02 -6.60
CA LYS A 45 -6.28 0.02 -8.07
C LYS A 45 -6.45 1.40 -8.72
N TYR A 46 -7.21 2.30 -8.11
CA TYR A 46 -7.54 3.60 -8.70
C TYR A 46 -6.62 4.71 -8.18
N HIS A 47 -5.82 5.29 -9.07
CA HIS A 47 -4.75 6.23 -8.69
C HIS A 47 -5.12 7.71 -8.89
N THR A 48 -6.16 8.03 -9.66
CA THR A 48 -6.63 9.40 -9.91
C THR A 48 -7.57 9.89 -8.79
N PRO A 49 -7.83 11.20 -8.68
CA PRO A 49 -8.74 11.73 -7.66
C PRO A 49 -10.11 11.04 -7.67
N TYR A 50 -10.63 10.62 -6.50
CA TYR A 50 -11.93 9.94 -6.45
C TYR A 50 -13.10 10.87 -6.80
N LEU A 51 -12.90 12.19 -6.72
CA LEU A 51 -13.86 13.17 -7.19
C LEU A 51 -14.14 13.05 -8.70
N ASP A 52 -13.21 12.51 -9.48
CA ASP A 52 -13.44 12.24 -10.91
C ASP A 52 -14.50 11.14 -11.15
N LEU A 53 -14.86 10.39 -10.10
CA LEU A 53 -15.90 9.35 -10.13
C LEU A 53 -17.24 9.84 -9.58
N LEU A 54 -17.35 11.10 -9.16
CA LEU A 54 -18.58 11.67 -8.62
C LEU A 54 -19.63 11.82 -9.74
N CYS A 55 -20.84 11.35 -9.49
CA CYS A 55 -22.02 11.61 -10.30
C CYS A 55 -23.26 11.81 -9.41
N LYS A 56 -24.35 12.33 -9.99
CA LYS A 56 -25.57 12.71 -9.23
C LYS A 56 -26.17 11.54 -8.46
N GLU A 57 -26.17 10.35 -9.06
CA GLU A 57 -26.69 9.13 -8.46
C GLU A 57 -25.88 8.74 -7.21
N ILE A 58 -24.56 8.81 -7.28
CA ILE A 58 -23.68 8.50 -6.14
C ILE A 58 -23.83 9.58 -5.04
N GLU A 59 -23.88 10.86 -5.42
CA GLU A 59 -24.02 11.98 -4.49
C GLU A 59 -25.35 11.92 -3.71
N SER A 60 -26.42 11.44 -4.35
CA SER A 60 -27.71 11.26 -3.68
C SER A 60 -27.74 10.18 -2.59
N VAL A 61 -26.78 9.24 -2.62
CA VAL A 61 -26.72 8.09 -1.70
C VAL A 61 -25.65 8.29 -0.63
N MET A 62 -24.51 8.89 -0.99
CA MET A 62 -23.36 9.05 -0.13
C MET A 62 -22.90 10.49 -0.07
N THR A 63 -22.51 10.94 1.13
CA THR A 63 -22.00 12.29 1.32
C THR A 63 -20.58 12.43 0.74
N TRP A 64 -20.22 13.66 0.37
CA TRP A 64 -18.87 14.01 -0.10
C TRP A 64 -17.76 13.57 0.88
N ARG A 65 -18.08 13.43 2.17
CA ARG A 65 -17.20 12.91 3.23
C ARG A 65 -16.59 11.55 2.86
N VAL A 66 -17.35 10.66 2.20
CA VAL A 66 -16.83 9.34 1.78
C VAL A 66 -15.65 9.49 0.83
N PHE A 67 -15.71 10.43 -0.11
CA PHE A 67 -14.63 10.71 -1.05
C PHE A 67 -13.38 11.23 -0.34
N CYS A 68 -13.55 12.13 0.63
CA CYS A 68 -12.44 12.62 1.44
C CYS A 68 -11.78 11.50 2.26
N LEU A 69 -12.58 10.60 2.83
CA LEU A 69 -12.06 9.45 3.56
C LEU A 69 -11.31 8.46 2.65
N LEU A 70 -11.78 8.24 1.42
CA LEU A 70 -11.05 7.45 0.42
C LEU A 70 -9.69 8.08 0.09
N GLU A 71 -9.64 9.40 -0.11
CA GLU A 71 -8.38 10.12 -0.36
C GLU A 71 -7.43 10.04 0.83
N GLN A 72 -7.95 10.22 2.04
CA GLN A 72 -7.18 10.10 3.28
C GLN A 72 -6.60 8.70 3.42
N GLN A 73 -7.41 7.65 3.24
CA GLN A 73 -6.95 6.26 3.37
C GLN A 73 -5.92 5.91 2.31
N ARG A 74 -6.07 6.38 1.07
CA ARG A 74 -5.06 6.20 0.01
C ARG A 74 -3.75 6.91 0.38
N SER A 75 -3.83 8.12 0.91
CA SER A 75 -2.65 8.89 1.32
C SER A 75 -1.92 8.21 2.49
N PHE A 76 -2.67 7.70 3.47
CA PHE A 76 -2.12 6.93 4.57
C PHE A 76 -1.44 5.64 4.09
N ALA A 77 -2.08 4.88 3.20
CA ALA A 77 -1.50 3.67 2.64
C ALA A 77 -0.21 3.94 1.83
N ARG A 78 -0.13 5.06 1.10
CA ARG A 78 1.10 5.50 0.42
C ARG A 78 2.21 5.87 1.39
N LEU A 79 1.86 6.51 2.51
CA LEU A 79 2.80 6.80 3.58
C LEU A 79 3.33 5.52 4.22
N GLU A 80 2.44 4.60 4.60
CA GLU A 80 2.82 3.30 5.17
C GLU A 80 3.69 2.49 4.20
N LEU A 81 3.39 2.48 2.89
CA LEU A 81 4.28 1.89 1.87
C LEU A 81 5.68 2.50 1.90
N SER A 82 5.77 3.83 1.97
CA SER A 82 7.05 4.54 2.00
C SER A 82 7.85 4.17 3.25
N GLU A 83 7.18 4.06 4.40
CA GLU A 83 7.79 3.60 5.66
C GLU A 83 8.26 2.15 5.56
N ILE A 84 7.45 1.25 4.98
CA ILE A 84 7.84 -0.15 4.74
C ILE A 84 9.13 -0.21 3.93
N PHE A 85 9.22 0.58 2.85
CA PHE A 85 10.42 0.61 2.01
C PHE A 85 11.64 1.13 2.77
N ILE A 86 11.52 2.21 3.53
CA ILE A 86 12.64 2.78 4.29
C ILE A 86 13.04 1.89 5.47
N SER A 87 12.08 1.23 6.13
CA SER A 87 12.34 0.37 7.30
C SER A 87 13.30 -0.78 6.99
N GLY A 88 13.32 -1.26 5.74
CA GLY A 88 14.27 -2.27 5.28
C GLY A 88 15.73 -1.85 5.50
N ILE A 89 16.05 -0.55 5.39
CA ILE A 89 17.39 0.00 5.60
C ILE A 89 17.76 0.02 7.09
N ASN A 90 16.78 0.27 7.95
CA ASN A 90 16.97 0.47 9.39
C ASN A 90 16.88 -0.83 10.20
N LYS A 91 16.37 -1.92 9.62
CA LYS A 91 16.44 -3.24 10.25
C LYS A 91 17.91 -3.58 10.42
N ARG A 92 18.34 -3.74 11.67
CA ARG A 92 19.65 -4.33 12.04
C ARG A 92 19.66 -5.81 11.66
N THR A 93 19.41 -6.15 10.40
CA THR A 93 19.68 -7.48 9.83
C THR A 93 21.19 -7.59 9.71
N GLY A 94 21.81 -8.01 10.82
CA GLY A 94 23.25 -8.06 10.99
C GLY A 94 23.69 -7.28 12.22
N MET A 95 23.58 -7.90 13.39
CA MET A 95 24.19 -7.39 14.62
C MET A 95 25.71 -7.57 14.50
N TYR A 96 26.38 -6.67 13.78
CA TYR A 96 27.81 -6.79 13.54
C TYR A 96 28.61 -6.14 14.67
N VAL A 97 29.57 -6.92 15.17
CA VAL A 97 30.44 -6.57 16.31
C VAL A 97 31.45 -5.46 15.97
N HIS A 98 31.58 -5.07 14.69
CA HIS A 98 32.57 -4.11 14.24
C HIS A 98 32.00 -3.13 13.18
N LYS A 99 32.52 -1.90 13.16
CA LYS A 99 32.12 -0.84 12.22
C LYS A 99 32.82 -1.05 10.88
N CYS A 100 32.10 -1.55 9.88
CA CYS A 100 32.58 -1.63 8.49
C CYS A 100 31.52 -1.08 7.51
N GLY A 101 31.89 -0.89 6.24
CA GLY A 101 31.00 -0.33 5.22
C GLY A 101 29.92 -1.28 4.69
N TRP A 102 29.85 -2.53 5.16
CA TRP A 102 29.00 -3.58 4.59
C TRP A 102 27.52 -3.18 4.54
N THR A 103 26.93 -2.82 5.68
CA THR A 103 25.51 -2.45 5.76
C THR A 103 25.20 -1.21 4.93
N SER A 104 26.07 -0.20 4.98
CA SER A 104 25.92 1.04 4.21
C SER A 104 25.90 0.76 2.70
N LYS A 105 26.73 -0.18 2.23
CA LYS A 105 26.82 -0.59 0.82
C LYS A 105 25.51 -1.21 0.34
N TYR A 106 24.96 -2.16 1.09
CA TYR A 106 23.67 -2.78 0.78
C TYR A 106 22.50 -1.81 0.88
N ALA A 107 22.51 -0.93 1.89
CA ALA A 107 21.52 0.13 2.01
C ALA A 107 21.52 1.08 0.79
N TYR A 108 22.70 1.45 0.30
CA TYR A 108 22.83 2.28 -0.89
C TYR A 108 22.34 1.56 -2.15
N ALA A 109 22.75 0.30 -2.36
CA ALA A 109 22.28 -0.51 -3.47
C ALA A 109 20.74 -0.69 -3.45
N TYR A 110 20.16 -0.88 -2.27
CA TYR A 110 18.73 -0.95 -2.07
C TYR A 110 18.01 0.36 -2.41
N LEU A 111 18.54 1.51 -1.98
CA LEU A 111 17.99 2.82 -2.31
C LEU A 111 17.99 3.09 -3.82
N ASN A 112 19.05 2.71 -4.53
CA ASN A 112 19.10 2.82 -5.98
C ASN A 112 18.06 1.91 -6.63
N LEU A 113 17.94 0.67 -6.16
CA LEU A 113 16.93 -0.26 -6.68
C LEU A 113 15.50 0.27 -6.49
N LEU A 114 15.18 0.86 -5.33
CA LEU A 114 13.89 1.52 -5.11
C LEU A 114 13.65 2.68 -6.09
N ARG A 115 14.70 3.46 -6.39
CA ARG A 115 14.63 4.56 -7.35
C ARG A 115 14.36 4.04 -8.76
N ASP A 116 15.09 3.01 -9.19
CA ASP A 116 14.97 2.40 -10.50
C ASP A 116 13.59 1.76 -10.72
N LYS A 117 13.01 1.20 -9.65
CA LYS A 117 11.64 0.66 -9.65
C LYS A 117 10.56 1.72 -9.44
N GLN A 118 10.91 3.01 -9.42
CA GLN A 118 9.97 4.13 -9.21
C GLN A 118 9.22 4.09 -7.86
N LEU A 119 9.72 3.33 -6.88
CA LEU A 119 9.13 3.17 -5.55
C LEU A 119 9.59 4.27 -4.57
N TRP A 120 10.31 5.27 -5.06
CA TRP A 120 10.93 6.30 -4.22
C TRP A 120 10.21 7.65 -4.34
N ARG A 121 9.77 8.18 -3.19
CA ARG A 121 9.23 9.54 -3.00
C ARG A 121 8.13 9.89 -4.01
N ALA A 122 8.30 10.98 -4.76
CA ALA A 122 7.30 11.53 -5.67
C ALA A 122 6.90 10.56 -6.79
N LYS A 123 7.77 9.61 -7.16
CA LYS A 123 7.46 8.63 -8.21
C LYS A 123 6.42 7.61 -7.75
N LEU A 124 6.36 7.32 -6.45
CA LEU A 124 5.33 6.46 -5.86
C LEU A 124 3.91 7.02 -6.07
N LEU A 125 3.77 8.34 -6.14
CA LEU A 125 2.47 9.00 -6.34
C LEU A 125 1.88 8.72 -7.72
N GLY A 126 2.72 8.41 -8.72
CA GLY A 126 2.31 8.07 -10.07
C GLY A 126 1.82 6.63 -10.23
N LEU A 127 1.96 5.80 -9.19
CA LEU A 127 1.53 4.40 -9.20
C LEU A 127 0.24 4.23 -8.40
N SER A 128 -0.57 3.25 -8.79
CA SER A 128 -1.55 2.66 -7.88
C SER A 128 -0.82 1.93 -6.74
N ILE A 129 -1.51 1.77 -5.60
CA ILE A 129 -0.94 1.06 -4.46
C ILE A 129 -0.66 -0.40 -4.84
N SER A 130 -1.52 -1.03 -5.64
CA SER A 130 -1.29 -2.39 -6.14
C SER A 130 -0.04 -2.51 -7.01
N GLU A 131 0.19 -1.58 -7.94
CA GLU A 131 1.39 -1.61 -8.79
C GLU A 131 2.66 -1.42 -7.96
N ALA A 132 2.62 -0.52 -6.97
CA ALA A 132 3.75 -0.31 -6.06
C ALA A 132 4.05 -1.56 -5.20
N ILE A 133 3.01 -2.22 -4.69
CA ILE A 133 3.14 -3.46 -3.92
C ILE A 133 3.71 -4.57 -4.80
N GLU A 134 3.16 -4.76 -6.01
CA GLU A 134 3.62 -5.80 -6.94
C GLU A 134 5.07 -5.58 -7.36
N ALA A 135 5.43 -4.34 -7.72
CA ALA A 135 6.80 -3.97 -8.04
C ALA A 135 7.74 -4.23 -6.85
N ALA A 136 7.28 -3.94 -5.63
CA ALA A 136 8.02 -4.27 -4.43
C ALA A 136 8.12 -5.78 -4.22
N GLU A 137 7.06 -6.58 -4.29
CA GLU A 137 7.08 -8.04 -4.06
C GLU A 137 8.02 -8.78 -5.04
N ASN A 138 8.11 -8.28 -6.28
CA ASN A 138 8.94 -8.82 -7.35
C ASN A 138 10.39 -8.29 -7.37
N MET A 139 10.72 -7.35 -6.50
CA MET A 139 12.07 -6.81 -6.38
C MET A 139 13.01 -7.80 -5.66
N ALA A 140 14.05 -8.26 -6.35
CA ALA A 140 15.12 -9.06 -5.75
C ALA A 140 15.91 -8.27 -4.70
N ASP A 141 16.62 -8.97 -3.81
CA ASP A 141 17.54 -8.31 -2.89
C ASP A 141 18.74 -7.76 -3.68
N PRO A 142 19.17 -6.51 -3.41
CA PRO A 142 20.18 -5.84 -4.21
C PRO A 142 21.57 -6.45 -3.99
N ILE A 143 22.34 -6.55 -5.06
CA ILE A 143 23.76 -6.90 -5.02
C ILE A 143 24.55 -5.60 -5.25
N PRO A 144 25.35 -5.13 -4.30
CA PRO A 144 26.07 -3.89 -4.48
C PRO A 144 27.20 -4.01 -5.50
N ASN A 145 27.29 -3.02 -6.40
CA ASN A 145 28.28 -2.99 -7.48
C ASN A 145 29.66 -2.48 -7.02
N GLU A 146 29.73 -1.76 -5.90
CA GLU A 146 30.97 -1.19 -5.40
C GLU A 146 31.95 -2.30 -5.03
N ARG A 147 33.25 -2.10 -5.21
CA ARG A 147 34.25 -3.04 -4.67
C ARG A 147 34.23 -2.93 -3.15
N SER A 148 34.18 -4.07 -2.48
CA SER A 148 34.31 -4.08 -1.02
C SER A 148 35.73 -3.65 -0.66
N ILE A 149 35.85 -2.64 0.21
CA ILE A 149 37.10 -2.41 0.94
C ILE A 149 37.30 -3.68 1.77
N THR A 150 38.52 -4.21 1.80
CA THR A 150 38.85 -5.43 2.54
C THR A 150 38.40 -5.30 3.99
N CYS A 151 37.46 -6.16 4.39
CA CYS A 151 37.03 -6.27 5.78
C CYS A 151 37.69 -7.50 6.38
N SER A 152 38.43 -7.34 7.49
CA SER A 152 39.04 -8.47 8.22
C SER A 152 38.02 -9.49 8.74
N TYR A 153 36.74 -9.14 8.75
CA TYR A 153 35.63 -10.00 9.17
C TYR A 153 34.63 -10.28 8.04
N GLU A 154 35.05 -10.20 6.78
CA GLU A 154 34.18 -10.44 5.62
C GLU A 154 33.44 -11.78 5.69
N CYS A 155 34.10 -12.83 6.21
CA CYS A 155 33.50 -14.15 6.40
C CYS A 155 32.31 -14.18 7.37
N LYS A 156 32.15 -13.15 8.20
CA LYS A 156 31.02 -13.03 9.13
C LYS A 156 29.83 -12.31 8.51
N HIS A 157 30.00 -11.69 7.34
CA HIS A 157 28.95 -10.92 6.71
C HIS A 157 27.92 -11.80 6.01
N ALA A 158 26.66 -11.41 6.11
CA ALA A 158 25.55 -11.99 5.39
C ALA A 158 24.83 -10.87 4.61
N PRO A 159 24.40 -11.13 3.37
CA PRO A 159 23.53 -10.21 2.65
C PRO A 159 22.22 -9.99 3.42
N PRO A 160 21.71 -8.76 3.53
CA PRO A 160 20.40 -8.51 4.13
C PRO A 160 19.25 -9.06 3.28
N GLU A 161 18.25 -9.66 3.92
CA GLU A 161 17.05 -10.21 3.27
C GLU A 161 15.92 -9.17 3.20
N TYR A 162 16.09 -8.10 2.41
CA TYR A 162 15.10 -6.99 2.35
C TYR A 162 13.71 -7.47 1.92
N ARG A 163 13.63 -8.40 0.96
CA ARG A 163 12.39 -8.95 0.43
C ARG A 163 11.57 -9.66 1.51
N LYS A 164 12.21 -10.57 2.23
CA LYS A 164 11.58 -11.26 3.36
C LYS A 164 11.27 -10.28 4.50
N GLY A 165 12.12 -9.27 4.69
CA GLY A 165 11.93 -8.23 5.69
C GLY A 165 10.66 -7.40 5.48
N ARG A 166 10.19 -7.23 4.24
CA ARG A 166 9.00 -6.42 3.91
C ARG A 166 7.72 -7.21 3.65
N CYS A 167 7.78 -8.52 3.35
CA CYS A 167 6.61 -9.29 2.90
C CYS A 167 5.43 -9.22 3.89
N TRP A 168 5.68 -9.46 5.18
CA TRP A 168 4.66 -9.39 6.23
C TRP A 168 4.05 -8.00 6.39
N SER A 169 4.86 -6.95 6.23
CA SER A 169 4.37 -5.57 6.34
C SER A 169 3.51 -5.18 5.14
N LEU A 170 3.87 -5.63 3.94
CA LEU A 170 3.06 -5.42 2.73
C LEU A 170 1.73 -6.19 2.82
N GLU A 171 1.75 -7.42 3.32
CA GLU A 171 0.53 -8.21 3.53
C GLU A 171 -0.39 -7.55 4.56
N ARG A 172 0.16 -7.12 5.70
CA ARG A 172 -0.58 -6.39 6.73
C ARG A 172 -1.23 -5.12 6.18
N LEU A 173 -0.47 -4.33 5.40
CA LEU A 173 -1.01 -3.15 4.72
C LEU A 173 -2.20 -3.52 3.82
N LYS A 174 -2.06 -4.55 2.95
CA LYS A 174 -3.14 -5.01 2.06
C LYS A 174 -4.40 -5.39 2.85
N ASN A 175 -4.23 -6.01 4.01
CA ASN A 175 -5.34 -6.46 4.84
C ASN A 175 -6.04 -5.32 5.58
N ASN A 176 -5.31 -4.24 5.88
CA ASN A 176 -5.82 -3.10 6.66
C ASN A 176 -6.41 -1.98 5.79
N ILE A 177 -6.21 -2.00 4.48
CA ILE A 177 -6.82 -1.03 3.55
C ILE A 177 -8.33 -1.27 3.45
N GLY A 178 -9.09 -0.18 3.30
CA GLY A 178 -10.55 -0.17 3.18
C GLY A 178 -11.18 0.77 4.20
N LEU A 179 -12.39 1.26 3.91
CA LEU A 179 -13.12 2.11 4.84
C LEU A 179 -14.07 1.28 5.71
N CYS A 180 -14.13 1.63 6.99
CA CYS A 180 -15.08 1.03 7.93
C CYS A 180 -16.43 1.75 7.84
N LEU A 181 -17.49 1.05 7.45
CA LEU A 181 -18.83 1.66 7.27
C LEU A 181 -19.33 2.35 8.54
N GLN A 182 -19.09 1.74 9.71
CA GLN A 182 -19.47 2.34 10.99
C GLN A 182 -18.71 3.64 11.25
N CYS A 183 -17.38 3.68 11.08
CA CYS A 183 -16.59 4.90 11.24
C CYS A 183 -17.00 6.01 10.26
N VAL A 184 -17.39 5.64 9.04
CA VAL A 184 -17.88 6.61 8.04
C VAL A 184 -19.19 7.26 8.51
N ARG A 185 -20.08 6.50 9.14
CA ARG A 185 -21.41 6.96 9.58
C ARG A 185 -21.45 7.62 10.95
N SER A 186 -20.59 7.20 11.88
CA SER A 186 -20.66 7.59 13.30
C SER A 186 -20.07 8.96 13.62
N ASP A 187 -19.71 9.76 12.62
CA ASP A 187 -19.01 11.05 12.71
C ASP A 187 -17.68 11.06 13.53
N SER A 188 -17.31 9.97 14.20
CA SER A 188 -16.12 9.87 15.03
C SER A 188 -14.87 9.91 14.16
N SER A 189 -14.20 11.06 14.21
CA SER A 189 -12.91 11.30 13.58
C SER A 189 -11.82 10.57 14.36
N ASN A 190 -11.73 9.24 14.20
CA ASN A 190 -10.51 8.55 14.59
C ASN A 190 -9.47 8.77 13.47
N PRO A 191 -8.43 9.60 13.68
CA PRO A 191 -7.58 10.10 12.60
C PRO A 191 -6.69 9.01 11.97
N GLN A 192 -6.62 7.85 12.60
CA GLN A 192 -5.73 6.75 12.25
C GLN A 192 -6.34 5.76 11.26
N GLY A 193 -7.62 5.88 10.88
CA GLY A 193 -8.25 5.02 9.86
C GLY A 193 -8.40 3.54 10.25
N TYR A 194 -7.84 3.11 11.39
CA TYR A 194 -8.05 1.77 11.93
C TYR A 194 -9.40 1.72 12.65
N CYS A 195 -10.28 0.85 12.14
CA CYS A 195 -11.50 0.49 12.86
C CYS A 195 -11.09 -0.38 14.06
N ASN A 196 -11.42 0.02 15.29
CA ASN A 196 -11.23 -0.82 16.49
C ASN A 196 -12.29 -1.95 16.59
N TYR A 197 -13.12 -2.10 15.56
CA TYR A 197 -14.11 -3.17 15.45
C TYR A 197 -13.54 -4.25 14.55
N ASP A 198 -13.13 -5.36 15.16
CA ASP A 198 -12.93 -6.62 14.44
C ASP A 198 -14.32 -7.08 13.96
N PHE A 199 -14.42 -7.37 12.65
CA PHE A 199 -15.57 -8.04 12.04
C PHE A 199 -15.20 -9.48 11.75
#